data_AF-A0A8T3PCT4-F1
#
_entry.id   AF-A0A8T3PCT4-F1
#
_cell.length_a   1.000
_cell.length_b   1.000
_cell.length_c   1.000
_cell.angle_alpha   90.00
_cell.angle_beta   90.00
_cell.angle_gamma   90.00
#
_symmetry.space_group_name_H-M   'P 1'
#
loop_
_entity.id
_entity.type
_entity.pdbx_description
1 polymer ?
#
loop_
_entity_poly.entity_id
_entity_poly.type
_entity_poly.pdbx_seq_one_letter_code
_entity_poly.pdbx_strand_id
1 'polypeptide(L)'
;MLIRVAIAVFGVIQAVLALRLLLPFIDLPPALAQFEPTILTVSDALIAPFSAFTSLLGVGSGLGGSGTTGGSFLEQLDAPVVVALVGWSLIELVGLAILRIFTRSEGS
;
A
#
# COMPACT_ATOMS: atom_id res chain seq x y z
N MET A 1 -3.02 24.78 -2.45
CA MET A 1 -2.77 23.77 -3.49
C MET A 1 -1.94 22.58 -3.02
N LEU A 2 -0.96 22.75 -2.13
CA LEU A 2 -0.07 21.67 -1.65
C LEU A 2 -0.80 20.46 -1.05
N ILE A 3 -1.82 20.67 -0.21
CA ILE A 3 -2.68 19.59 0.33
C ILE A 3 -3.36 18.81 -0.80
N ARG A 4 -3.81 19.55 -1.84
CA ARG A 4 -4.28 19.07 -3.16
C ARG A 4 -3.43 17.91 -3.70
N VAL A 5 -2.17 18.27 -3.87
CA VAL A 5 -1.13 17.44 -4.49
C VAL A 5 -0.74 16.29 -3.58
N ALA A 6 -0.59 16.53 -2.28
CA ALA A 6 -0.26 15.48 -1.32
C ALA A 6 -1.29 14.35 -1.34
N ILE A 7 -2.58 14.67 -1.28
CA ILE A 7 -3.67 13.68 -1.36
C ILE A 7 -3.60 12.91 -2.69
N ALA A 8 -3.37 13.60 -3.81
CA ALA A 8 -3.25 12.94 -5.10
C ALA A 8 -2.08 11.95 -5.16
N VAL A 9 -0.92 12.32 -4.59
CA VAL A 9 0.26 11.44 -4.53
C VAL A 9 0.00 10.21 -3.67
N PHE A 10 -0.54 10.39 -2.46
CA PHE A 10 -0.88 9.26 -1.59
C PHE A 10 -1.97 8.36 -2.20
N GLY A 11 -2.96 8.97 -2.86
CA GLY A 11 -3.98 8.23 -3.60
C GLY A 11 -3.40 7.37 -4.73
N VAL A 12 -2.40 7.87 -5.47
CA VAL A 12 -1.70 7.09 -6.50
C VAL A 12 -0.91 5.93 -5.86
N ILE A 13 -0.19 6.18 -4.77
CA ILE A 13 0.54 5.13 -4.04
C ILE A 13 -0.42 4.03 -3.57
N GLN A 14 -1.54 4.41 -2.95
CA GLN A 14 -2.56 3.47 -2.49
C GLN A 14 -3.19 2.70 -3.66
N ALA A 15 -3.47 3.37 -4.79
CA ALA A 15 -4.02 2.72 -5.98
C ALA A 15 -3.07 1.66 -6.55
N VAL A 16 -1.76 1.93 -6.60
CA VAL A 16 -0.77 0.96 -7.07
C VAL A 16 -0.68 -0.25 -6.13
N LEU A 17 -0.65 -0.03 -4.81
CA LEU A 17 -0.60 -1.13 -3.84
C LEU A 17 -1.90 -1.93 -3.80
N ALA A 18 -3.06 -1.27 -3.92
CA ALA A 18 -4.35 -1.93 -4.03
C ALA A 18 -4.45 -2.75 -5.33
N LEU A 19 -3.94 -2.23 -6.45
CA LEU A 19 -3.87 -2.97 -7.69
C LEU A 19 -3.01 -4.23 -7.52
N ARG A 20 -1.86 -4.13 -6.83
CA ARG A 20 -1.01 -5.28 -6.50
C ARG A 20 -1.74 -6.34 -5.68
N LEU A 21 -2.55 -5.95 -4.70
CA LEU A 21 -3.39 -6.88 -3.94
C LEU A 21 -4.48 -7.54 -4.80
N LEU A 22 -4.97 -6.84 -5.83
CA LEU A 22 -6.01 -7.34 -6.72
C LEU A 22 -5.47 -8.24 -7.83
N LEU A 23 -4.20 -8.08 -8.24
CA LEU A 23 -3.57 -8.89 -9.28
C LEU A 23 -3.79 -10.41 -9.12
N PRO A 24 -3.58 -11.04 -7.95
CA PRO A 24 -3.81 -12.48 -7.81
C PRO A 24 -5.28 -12.90 -7.98
N PHE A 25 -6.22 -11.96 -7.97
CA PHE A 25 -7.67 -12.23 -8.09
C PHE A 25 -8.24 -11.84 -9.46
N ILE A 26 -7.45 -11.25 -10.36
CA ILE A 26 -7.90 -10.76 -11.65
C ILE A 26 -7.16 -11.51 -12.77
N ASP A 27 -7.91 -12.03 -13.73
CA ASP A 27 -7.33 -12.48 -15.00
C ASP A 27 -7.04 -11.27 -15.89
N LEU A 28 -5.75 -10.95 -16.07
CA LEU A 28 -5.35 -9.82 -16.90
C LEU A 28 -5.56 -10.15 -18.39
N PRO A 29 -6.22 -9.26 -19.15
CA PRO A 29 -6.23 -9.35 -20.61
C PRO A 29 -4.81 -9.37 -21.17
N PRO A 30 -4.55 -10.08 -22.28
CA PRO A 30 -3.19 -10.18 -22.86
C PRO A 30 -2.54 -8.83 -23.17
N ALA A 31 -3.34 -7.82 -23.54
CA ALA A 31 -2.87 -6.46 -23.79
C ALA A 31 -2.36 -5.74 -22.54
N LEU A 32 -2.80 -6.17 -21.34
CA LEU A 32 -2.43 -5.59 -20.06
C LEU A 32 -1.38 -6.41 -19.30
N ALA A 33 -1.22 -7.70 -19.62
CA ALA A 33 -0.23 -8.58 -19.02
C ALA A 33 1.21 -8.04 -19.13
N GLN A 34 1.53 -7.30 -20.19
CA GLN A 34 2.84 -6.67 -20.35
C GLN A 34 3.15 -5.59 -19.29
N PHE A 35 2.13 -5.03 -18.63
CA PHE A 35 2.30 -4.01 -17.58
C PHE A 35 2.37 -4.60 -16.18
N GLU A 36 2.00 -5.88 -16.01
CA GLU A 36 2.12 -6.60 -14.75
C GLU A 36 3.52 -6.45 -14.12
N PRO A 37 4.65 -6.76 -14.80
CA PRO A 37 5.98 -6.64 -14.20
C PRO A 37 6.32 -5.21 -13.77
N THR A 38 5.81 -4.21 -14.46
CA THR A 38 5.99 -2.80 -14.08
C THR A 38 5.25 -2.51 -12.78
N ILE A 39 4.00 -2.96 -12.66
CA ILE A 39 3.20 -2.81 -11.43
C ILE A 39 3.91 -3.51 -10.27
N LEU A 40 4.43 -4.72 -10.48
CA LEU A 40 5.17 -5.46 -9.45
C LEU A 40 6.38 -4.67 -8.99
N THR A 41 7.23 -4.25 -9.93
CA THR A 41 8.47 -3.52 -9.63
C THR A 41 8.21 -2.21 -8.88
N VAL A 42 7.20 -1.44 -9.30
CA VAL A 42 6.84 -0.18 -8.62
C VAL A 42 6.27 -0.48 -7.23
N SER A 43 5.41 -1.49 -7.10
CA SER A 43 4.85 -1.88 -5.81
C SER A 43 5.95 -2.36 -4.84
N ASP A 44 6.93 -3.12 -5.31
CA ASP A 44 8.06 -3.60 -4.50
C ASP A 44 8.88 -2.43 -3.95
N ALA A 45 9.13 -1.39 -4.75
CA ALA A 45 9.81 -0.18 -4.29
C ALA A 45 9.01 0.58 -3.22
N LEU A 46 7.68 0.59 -3.33
CA LEU A 46 6.78 1.20 -2.34
C LEU A 46 6.67 0.39 -1.04
N ILE A 47 6.88 -0.93 -1.11
CA ILE A 47 6.85 -1.86 0.03
C ILE A 47 8.19 -1.90 0.75
N ALA A 48 9.31 -1.76 0.02
CA ALA A 48 10.68 -1.82 0.54
C ALA A 48 10.91 -1.09 1.88
N PRO A 49 10.47 0.18 2.09
CA PRO A 49 10.66 0.86 3.37
C PRO A 49 9.92 0.21 4.56
N PHE A 50 8.91 -0.62 4.29
CA PHE A 50 8.11 -1.32 5.30
C PHE A 50 8.53 -2.78 5.52
N SER A 51 9.46 -3.31 4.72
CA SER A 51 9.95 -4.70 4.82
C SER A 51 10.58 -5.05 6.17
N ALA A 52 11.14 -4.06 6.87
CA ALA A 52 11.65 -4.25 8.22
C ALA A 52 10.51 -4.54 9.23
N PHE A 53 9.33 -3.93 9.05
CA PHE A 53 8.18 -4.13 9.92
C PHE A 53 7.53 -5.48 9.73
N THR A 54 7.44 -5.99 8.49
CA THR A 54 6.89 -7.33 8.21
C THR A 54 7.75 -8.40 8.87
N SER A 55 9.07 -8.24 8.80
CA SER A 55 10.05 -9.12 9.42
C SER A 55 9.95 -9.08 10.96
N LEU A 56 9.78 -7.88 11.53
CA LEU A 56 9.64 -7.66 12.98
C LEU A 56 8.34 -8.24 13.54
N LEU A 57 7.23 -8.11 12.80
CA LEU A 57 5.91 -8.58 13.20
C LEU A 57 5.75 -10.10 13.01
N GLY A 58 6.76 -10.79 12.46
CA GLY A 58 6.72 -12.22 12.17
C GLY A 58 5.66 -12.59 11.13
N VAL A 59 5.18 -11.62 10.36
CA VAL A 59 4.16 -11.81 9.34
C VAL A 59 4.88 -12.13 8.04
N GLY A 60 4.85 -13.42 7.66
CA GLY A 60 5.45 -13.92 6.42
C GLY A 60 4.71 -13.43 5.17
N SER A 61 4.92 -14.12 4.04
CA SER A 61 4.30 -13.81 2.74
C SER A 61 2.77 -14.00 2.67
N GLY A 62 2.11 -14.27 3.80
CA GLY A 62 0.65 -14.41 3.90
C GLY A 62 0.13 -14.00 5.28
N LEU A 63 -1.08 -13.44 5.31
CA LEU A 63 -1.76 -13.01 6.54
C LEU A 63 -2.52 -14.15 7.25
N GLY A 64 -2.52 -15.36 6.67
CA GLY A 64 -3.15 -16.55 7.23
C GLY A 64 -2.44 -17.05 8.48
N GLY A 65 -2.93 -16.67 9.66
CA GLY A 65 -2.52 -17.28 10.92
C GLY A 65 -2.99 -18.73 11.00
N SER A 66 -2.07 -19.63 11.40
CA SER A 66 -2.35 -21.03 11.77
C SER A 66 -3.57 -21.13 12.68
N GLY A 67 -4.74 -21.46 12.13
CA GLY A 67 -5.90 -21.91 12.92
C GLY A 67 -7.25 -21.24 12.66
N THR A 68 -7.45 -20.44 11.60
CA THR A 68 -8.79 -19.92 11.28
C THR A 68 -9.32 -20.44 9.95
N THR A 69 -10.46 -21.12 10.03
CA THR A 69 -11.22 -21.78 8.96
C THR A 69 -11.91 -20.75 8.04
N GLY A 70 -11.12 -19.86 7.43
CA GLY A 70 -11.51 -18.88 6.40
C GLY A 70 -10.45 -18.76 5.29
N GLY A 71 -9.64 -19.81 5.14
CA GLY A 71 -8.22 -19.76 4.77
C GLY A 71 -7.84 -19.32 3.36
N SER A 72 -8.71 -19.32 2.34
CA SER A 72 -8.20 -19.08 0.99
C SER A 72 -7.82 -17.63 0.69
N PHE A 73 -8.61 -16.64 1.14
CA PHE A 73 -8.41 -15.24 0.75
C PHE A 73 -7.26 -14.58 1.53
N LEU A 74 -7.21 -14.75 2.84
CA LEU A 74 -6.19 -14.14 3.70
C LEU A 74 -4.80 -14.77 3.52
N GLU A 75 -4.73 -16.03 3.09
CA GLU A 75 -3.46 -16.68 2.71
C GLU A 75 -2.91 -16.15 1.38
N GLN A 76 -3.78 -15.71 0.46
CA GLN A 76 -3.40 -15.12 -0.82
C GLN A 76 -3.06 -13.62 -0.71
N LEU A 77 -3.40 -12.97 0.40
CA LEU A 77 -3.02 -11.58 0.63
C LEU A 77 -1.57 -11.51 1.09
N ASP A 78 -0.75 -10.88 0.25
CA ASP A 78 0.64 -10.59 0.54
C ASP A 78 0.74 -9.56 1.68
N ALA A 79 1.15 -10.04 2.85
CA ALA A 79 1.17 -9.24 4.07
C ALA A 79 2.04 -7.98 3.95
N PRO A 80 3.25 -8.02 3.34
CA PRO A 80 4.02 -6.83 3.00
C PRO A 80 3.23 -5.72 2.31
N VAL A 81 2.37 -6.06 1.36
CA VAL A 81 1.56 -5.07 0.64
C VAL A 81 0.55 -4.42 1.58
N VAL A 82 -0.07 -5.20 2.45
CA VAL A 82 -1.03 -4.70 3.46
C VAL A 82 -0.33 -3.82 4.48
N VAL A 83 0.84 -4.22 4.99
CA VAL A 83 1.64 -3.41 5.91
C VAL A 83 2.05 -2.09 5.25
N ALA A 84 2.46 -2.12 3.97
CA ALA A 84 2.78 -0.92 3.22
C ALA A 84 1.55 -0.01 3.03
N LEU A 85 0.38 -0.56 2.71
CA LEU A 85 -0.86 0.22 2.60
C LEU A 85 -1.20 0.94 3.90
N VAL A 86 -1.14 0.23 5.03
CA VAL A 86 -1.39 0.82 6.35
C VAL A 86 -0.32 1.86 6.68
N GLY A 87 0.96 1.54 6.45
CA GLY A 87 2.08 2.43 6.69
C GLY A 87 1.98 3.74 5.90
N TRP A 88 1.72 3.67 4.60
CA TRP A 88 1.50 4.84 3.75
C TRP A 88 0.26 5.64 4.16
N SER A 89 -0.82 4.98 4.59
CA SER A 89 -2.03 5.67 5.09
C SER A 89 -1.75 6.44 6.39
N LEU A 90 -0.95 5.88 7.30
CA LEU A 90 -0.52 6.59 8.51
C LEU A 90 0.37 7.79 8.17
N ILE A 91 1.31 7.62 7.23
CA ILE A 91 2.15 8.72 6.74
C ILE A 91 1.31 9.80 6.07
N GLU A 92 0.29 9.43 5.29
CA GLU A 92 -0.65 10.38 4.69
C GLU A 92 -1.36 11.20 5.77
N LEU A 93 -1.96 10.55 6.78
CA LEU A 93 -2.67 11.24 7.86
C LEU A 93 -1.76 12.22 8.61
N VAL A 94 -0.56 11.78 8.98
CA VAL A 94 0.43 12.62 9.67
C VAL A 94 0.90 13.76 8.76
N GLY A 95 1.22 13.47 7.51
CA GLY A 95 1.66 14.46 6.53
C GLY A 95 0.60 15.53 6.27
N LEU A 96 -0.66 15.13 6.11
CA LEU A 96 -1.79 16.05 5.96
C LEU A 96 -2.05 16.87 7.22
N ALA A 97 -1.94 16.26 8.41
CA ALA A 97 -2.07 16.98 9.68
C ALA A 97 -0.98 18.05 9.81
N ILE A 98 0.27 17.72 9.52
CA ILE A 98 1.41 18.65 9.54
C ILE A 98 1.18 19.79 8.54
N LEU A 99 0.88 19.47 7.28
CA LEU A 99 0.60 20.47 6.24
C LEU A 99 -0.56 21.41 6.64
N ARG A 100 -1.59 20.86 7.29
CA ARG A 100 -2.73 21.65 7.77
C ARG A 100 -2.35 22.60 8.91
N ILE A 101 -1.45 22.21 9.81
CA ILE A 101 -0.96 23.08 10.89
C ILE A 101 -0.17 24.26 10.31
N PHE A 102 0.77 24.00 9.40
CA PHE A 102 1.60 25.05 8.80
C PHE A 102 0.79 26.03 7.95
N THR A 103 -0.08 25.53 7.09
CA THR A 103 -0.94 26.39 6.25
C THR A 103 -1.95 27.21 7.05
N ARG A 104 -2.31 26.77 8.27
CA ARG A 104 -3.14 27.56 9.20
C ARG A 104 -2.33 28.65 9.91
N SER A 105 -1.05 28.42 10.16
CA SER A 105 -0.15 29.38 10.82
C SER A 105 0.20 30.59 9.97
N GLU A 106 0.20 30.45 8.64
CA GLU A 106 0.48 31.56 7.70
C GLU A 106 -0.71 32.52 7.51
N GLY A 107 -1.89 32.17 8.05
CA GLY A 107 -3.12 32.96 7.95
C GLY A 107 -3.51 33.74 9.20
N SER A 108 -2.63 33.85 10.21
CA SER A 108 -2.83 34.63 11.45
C SER A 108 -1.78 35.73 11.57
#